data_AF-A0AA88HMK7-F1
#
_entry.id   AF-A0AA88HMK7-F1
#
_cell.length_a   1.000
_cell.length_b   1.000
_cell.length_c   1.000
_cell.angle_alpha   90.00
_cell.angle_beta   90.00
_cell.angle_gamma   90.00
#
_symmetry.space_group_name_H-M   'P 1'
#
loop_
_entity.id
_entity.type
_entity.pdbx_description
1 polymer ?
#
loop_
_entity_poly.entity_id
_entity_poly.type
_entity_poly.pdbx_seq_one_letter_code
_entity_poly.pdbx_strand_id
1 'polypeptide(L)'
;MASRIKNNKQVKRNTRRDKLIHLDKKAAIGEEEAKHGESKVVYKSTKEIMRKCRITNRPVKDANGNIVSDSVEISVVWALHLEKILNRPHQADPQDILRALFERQNQHRKAL
;
A
#
# COMPACT_ATOMS: atom_id res chain seq x y z
N MET A 1 -35.12 31.61 -2.28
CA MET A 1 -34.77 30.23 -1.86
C MET A 1 -33.96 29.45 -2.92
N ALA A 2 -34.44 29.32 -4.16
CA ALA A 2 -33.79 28.51 -5.22
C ALA A 2 -32.35 28.92 -5.60
N SER A 3 -32.04 30.23 -5.58
CA SER A 3 -30.70 30.75 -5.91
C SER A 3 -29.61 30.29 -4.90
N ARG A 4 -29.91 30.27 -3.60
CA ARG A 4 -28.96 29.82 -2.56
C ARG A 4 -28.60 28.34 -2.68
N ILE A 5 -29.58 27.49 -3.03
CA ILE A 5 -29.37 26.05 -3.23
C ILE A 5 -28.48 25.81 -4.45
N LYS A 6 -28.73 26.54 -5.55
CA LYS A 6 -27.91 26.47 -6.77
C LYS A 6 -26.46 26.91 -6.50
N ASN A 7 -26.27 28.00 -5.78
CA ASN A 7 -24.94 28.50 -5.40
C ASN A 7 -24.20 27.50 -4.48
N ASN A 8 -24.86 26.94 -3.46
CA ASN A 8 -24.25 25.93 -2.59
C ASN A 8 -23.84 24.67 -3.38
N LYS A 9 -24.67 24.22 -4.33
CA LYS A 9 -24.35 23.10 -5.22
C LYS A 9 -23.13 23.40 -6.09
N GLN A 10 -23.02 24.63 -6.60
CA GLN A 10 -21.90 25.06 -7.41
C GLN A 10 -20.60 25.12 -6.61
N VAL A 11 -20.63 25.73 -5.41
CA VAL A 11 -19.46 25.80 -4.52
C VAL A 11 -18.94 24.40 -4.22
N LYS A 12 -19.81 23.46 -3.84
CA LYS A 12 -19.41 22.07 -3.59
C LYS A 12 -18.76 21.39 -4.80
N ARG A 13 -19.26 21.66 -6.01
CA ARG A 13 -18.67 21.12 -7.25
C ARG A 13 -17.30 21.73 -7.52
N ASN A 14 -17.16 23.04 -7.38
CA ASN A 14 -15.88 23.73 -7.57
C ASN A 14 -14.86 23.22 -6.55
N THR A 15 -15.20 23.16 -5.26
CA THR A 15 -14.31 22.62 -4.22
C THR A 15 -13.87 21.18 -4.49
N ARG A 16 -14.73 20.33 -5.08
CA ARG A 16 -14.34 18.97 -5.47
C ARG A 16 -13.38 18.99 -6.66
N ARG A 17 -13.63 19.84 -7.65
CA ARG A 17 -12.78 20.01 -8.84
C ARG A 17 -11.41 20.56 -8.46
N ASP A 18 -11.35 21.58 -7.61
CA ASP A 18 -10.10 22.18 -7.15
C ASP A 18 -9.23 21.16 -6.40
N LYS A 19 -9.87 20.34 -5.55
CA LYS A 19 -9.21 19.22 -4.86
C LYS A 19 -8.65 18.19 -5.83
N LEU A 20 -9.38 17.88 -6.90
CA LEU A 20 -8.93 16.93 -7.92
C LEU A 20 -7.72 17.48 -8.68
N ILE A 21 -7.80 18.73 -9.16
CA ILE A 21 -6.71 19.41 -9.86
C ILE A 21 -5.43 19.45 -9.00
N HIS A 22 -5.56 19.70 -7.70
CA HIS A 22 -4.43 19.67 -6.77
C HIS A 22 -3.78 18.29 -6.67
N LEU A 23 -4.58 17.22 -6.60
CA LEU A 23 -4.07 15.85 -6.55
C LEU A 23 -3.42 15.44 -7.87
N ASP A 24 -4.01 15.79 -9.02
CA ASP A 24 -3.46 15.48 -10.34
C ASP A 24 -2.09 16.15 -10.54
N LYS A 25 -1.94 17.41 -10.11
CA LYS A 25 -0.65 18.10 -10.13
C LYS A 25 0.41 17.39 -9.28
N LYS A 26 0.03 16.90 -8.10
CA LYS A 26 0.93 16.11 -7.24
C LYS A 26 1.29 14.77 -7.85
N ALA A 27 0.34 14.12 -8.54
CA ALA A 27 0.59 12.87 -9.24
C ALA A 27 1.58 13.05 -10.39
N ALA A 28 1.43 14.10 -11.19
CA ALA A 28 2.34 14.44 -12.28
C ALA A 28 3.78 14.67 -11.79
N ILE A 29 3.94 15.38 -10.66
CA ILE A 29 5.26 15.56 -10.02
C ILE A 29 5.80 14.20 -9.56
N GLY A 30 4.98 13.37 -8.92
CA GLY A 30 5.40 12.03 -8.49
C GLY A 30 5.83 11.13 -9.64
N GLU A 31 5.19 11.21 -10.80
CA GLU A 31 5.58 10.46 -12.01
C GLU A 31 6.94 10.91 -12.54
N GLU A 32 7.18 12.22 -12.60
CA GLU A 32 8.45 12.75 -13.07
C GLU A 32 9.61 12.36 -12.14
N GLU A 33 9.40 12.46 -10.83
CA GLU A 33 10.38 12.05 -9.82
C GLU A 33 10.66 10.55 -9.86
N ALA A 34 9.66 9.73 -10.22
CA ALA A 34 9.85 8.30 -10.41
C ALA A 34 10.79 8.01 -11.58
N LYS A 35 10.71 8.78 -12.67
CA LYS A 35 11.64 8.66 -13.80
C LYS A 35 13.08 9.01 -13.42
N HIS A 36 13.25 9.95 -12.49
CA HIS A 36 14.56 10.38 -11.97
C HIS A 36 15.12 9.46 -10.88
N GLY A 37 14.37 8.42 -10.47
CA GLY A 37 14.81 7.46 -9.46
C GLY A 37 14.62 7.92 -8.01
N GLU A 38 13.95 9.06 -7.78
CA GLU A 38 13.72 9.65 -6.45
C GLU A 38 12.57 8.95 -5.70
N SER A 39 12.80 7.68 -5.37
CA SER A 39 11.83 6.77 -4.75
C SER A 39 11.21 7.32 -3.45
N LYS A 40 11.97 8.13 -2.70
CA LYS A 40 11.50 8.77 -1.46
C LYS A 40 10.42 9.81 -1.73
N VAL A 41 10.54 10.57 -2.81
CA VAL A 41 9.57 11.60 -3.21
C VAL A 41 8.31 10.93 -3.76
N VAL A 42 8.46 9.91 -4.60
CA VAL A 42 7.35 9.08 -5.09
C VAL A 42 6.53 8.51 -3.94
N TYR A 43 7.16 7.94 -2.92
CA TYR A 43 6.48 7.42 -1.74
C TYR A 43 5.69 8.51 -0.99
N LYS A 44 6.28 9.68 -0.76
CA LYS A 44 5.61 10.80 -0.07
C LYS A 44 4.41 11.31 -0.88
N SER A 45 4.58 11.54 -2.18
CA SER A 45 3.51 12.01 -3.07
C SER A 45 2.35 11.01 -3.13
N THR A 46 2.67 9.72 -3.26
CA THR A 46 1.65 8.64 -3.26
C THR A 46 0.93 8.59 -1.91
N LYS A 47 1.64 8.73 -0.79
CA LYS A 47 1.04 8.78 0.55
C LYS A 47 0.11 9.98 0.74
N GLU A 48 0.44 11.14 0.19
CA GLU A 48 -0.43 12.32 0.22
C GLU A 48 -1.67 12.19 -0.67
N ILE A 49 -1.54 11.55 -1.85
CA ILE A 49 -2.67 11.29 -2.76
C ILE A 49 -3.63 10.27 -2.14
N MET A 50 -3.10 9.28 -1.45
CA MET A 50 -3.88 8.28 -0.72
C MET A 50 -4.50 8.87 0.56
N ARG A 51 -5.55 9.68 0.41
CA ARG A 51 -6.34 10.31 1.50
C ARG A 51 -6.95 9.34 2.51
N LYS A 52 -6.85 8.03 2.28
CA LYS A 52 -7.49 6.95 3.05
C LYS A 52 -6.62 5.71 3.18
N CYS A 53 -5.30 5.80 3.06
CA CYS A 53 -4.51 4.71 3.62
C CYS A 53 -4.80 4.68 5.11
N ARG A 54 -5.61 3.69 5.54
CA ARG A 54 -5.61 3.25 6.93
C ARG A 54 -4.15 2.95 7.19
N ILE A 55 -3.47 3.87 7.87
CA ILE A 55 -2.11 3.65 8.33
C ILE A 55 -2.28 2.53 9.35
N THR A 56 -2.28 1.31 8.87
CA THR A 56 -2.05 0.16 9.72
C THR A 56 -0.56 0.21 9.96
N ASN A 57 -0.11 1.10 10.86
CA ASN A 57 1.17 0.96 11.52
C ASN A 57 1.07 -0.34 12.31
N ARG A 58 1.22 -1.45 11.60
CA ARG A 58 1.32 -2.76 12.22
C ARG A 58 2.73 -2.79 12.78
N PRO A 59 2.89 -3.04 14.08
CA PRO A 59 4.21 -3.24 14.64
C PRO A 59 4.91 -4.37 13.87
N VAL A 60 6.21 -4.22 13.64
CA VAL A 60 7.04 -5.28 13.07
C VAL A 60 7.07 -6.42 14.07
N LYS A 61 6.82 -7.65 13.59
CA LYS A 61 6.82 -8.84 14.43
C LYS A 61 8.00 -9.74 14.08
N ASP A 62 8.62 -10.32 15.09
CA ASP A 62 9.60 -11.39 14.91
C ASP A 62 8.91 -12.69 14.39
N ALA A 63 9.73 -13.72 14.15
CA ALA A 63 9.22 -15.03 13.73
C ALA A 63 8.29 -15.69 14.77
N ASN A 64 8.38 -15.29 16.04
CA ASN A 64 7.58 -15.79 17.15
C ASN A 64 6.29 -14.97 17.37
N GLY A 65 6.10 -13.89 16.62
CA GLY A 65 4.94 -13.01 16.71
C GLY A 65 5.04 -11.86 17.73
N ASN A 66 6.20 -11.68 18.36
CA ASN A 66 6.49 -10.61 19.31
C ASN A 66 6.77 -9.29 18.59
N ILE A 67 6.33 -8.19 19.19
CA ILE A 67 6.54 -6.84 18.64
C ILE A 67 7.98 -6.41 18.88
N VAL A 68 8.68 -6.08 17.80
CA VAL A 68 10.05 -5.57 17.83
C VAL A 68 10.01 -4.04 17.77
N SER A 69 10.66 -3.39 18.73
CA SER A 69 10.71 -1.92 18.84
C SER A 69 12.09 -1.33 18.55
N ASP A 70 13.17 -2.12 18.67
CA ASP A 70 14.52 -1.65 18.40
C ASP A 70 14.86 -1.67 16.91
N SER A 71 15.57 -0.62 16.46
CA SER A 71 15.93 -0.40 15.06
C SER A 71 16.88 -1.47 14.51
N VAL A 72 17.81 -1.95 15.34
CA VAL A 72 18.77 -3.00 14.97
C VAL A 72 18.05 -4.33 14.80
N GLU A 73 17.21 -4.70 15.76
CA GLU A 73 16.42 -5.93 15.72
C GLU A 73 15.42 -5.93 14.55
N ILE A 74 14.75 -4.81 14.27
CA ILE A 74 13.87 -4.67 13.10
C ILE A 74 14.64 -4.97 11.81
N SER A 75 15.87 -4.47 11.70
CA SER A 75 16.71 -4.68 10.51
C SER A 75 17.09 -6.15 10.33
N VAL A 76 17.40 -6.85 11.43
CA VAL A 76 17.67 -8.29 11.43
C VAL A 76 16.42 -9.08 11.02
N VAL A 77 15.24 -8.73 11.56
CA VAL A 77 13.97 -9.38 11.18
C VAL A 77 13.67 -9.20 9.69
N TRP A 78 13.89 -8.00 9.15
CA TRP A 78 13.73 -7.74 7.72
C TRP A 78 14.72 -8.54 6.87
N ALA A 79 15.99 -8.62 7.28
CA ALA A 79 17.01 -9.39 6.58
C ALA A 79 16.63 -10.88 6.51
N LEU A 80 16.27 -11.50 7.64
CA LEU A 80 15.83 -12.90 7.72
C LEU A 80 14.57 -13.15 6.88
N HIS A 81 13.61 -12.21 6.89
CA HIS A 81 12.38 -12.33 6.10
C HIS A 81 12.66 -12.28 4.60
N LEU A 82 13.50 -11.34 4.16
CA LEU A 82 13.91 -11.20 2.77
C LEU A 82 14.71 -12.41 2.30
N GLU A 83 15.66 -12.88 3.10
CA GLU A 83 16.45 -14.08 2.81
C GLU A 83 15.54 -15.30 2.58
N LYS A 84 14.55 -15.52 3.46
CA LYS A 84 13.57 -16.59 3.31
C LYS A 84 12.71 -16.48 2.05
N ILE A 85 12.40 -15.26 1.60
CA ILE A 85 11.59 -15.04 0.40
C ILE A 85 12.43 -15.23 -0.86
N LEU A 86 13.65 -14.68 -0.89
CA LEU A 86 14.52 -14.67 -2.05
C LEU A 86 15.20 -16.02 -2.27
N ASN A 87 15.50 -16.75 -1.20
CA ASN A 87 16.10 -18.09 -1.26
C ASN A 87 15.07 -19.21 -1.24
N ARG A 88 13.81 -18.95 -1.65
CA ARG A 88 12.85 -20.04 -1.82
C ARG A 88 13.38 -21.00 -2.89
N PRO A 89 13.41 -22.31 -2.63
CA PRO A 89 13.71 -23.27 -3.68
C PRO A 89 12.71 -23.07 -4.82
N HIS A 90 13.19 -23.13 -6.05
CA HIS A 90 12.34 -23.07 -7.24
C HIS A 90 11.22 -24.11 -7.06
N GLN A 91 9.97 -23.66 -6.99
CA GLN A 91 8.85 -24.58 -6.87
C GLN A 91 8.86 -25.41 -8.15
N ALA A 92 9.17 -26.70 -8.02
CA ALA A 92 9.13 -27.63 -9.12
C ALA A 92 7.70 -27.64 -9.67
N ASP A 93 7.59 -27.41 -10.98
CA ASP A 93 6.36 -27.46 -11.77
C ASP A 93 5.27 -26.41 -11.43
N PRO A 94 4.85 -25.57 -12.41
CA PRO A 94 3.68 -24.69 -12.29
C PRO A 94 2.41 -25.37 -11.74
N GLN A 95 2.25 -26.68 -11.93
CA GLN A 95 1.12 -27.45 -11.40
C GLN A 95 1.09 -27.52 -9.87
N ASP A 96 2.26 -27.59 -9.21
CA ASP A 96 2.34 -27.68 -7.76
C ASP A 96 2.07 -26.33 -7.09
N ILE A 97 2.39 -25.21 -7.77
CA ILE A 97 2.02 -23.86 -7.34
C ILE A 97 0.49 -23.70 -7.36
N LEU A 98 -0.17 -24.12 -8.44
CA LEU A 98 -1.62 -24.05 -8.57
C LEU A 98 -2.33 -24.94 -7.53
N ARG A 99 -1.82 -26.14 -7.28
CA ARG A 99 -2.31 -27.03 -6.23
C ARG A 99 -2.19 -26.40 -4.84
N ALA A 100 -1.01 -25.89 -4.48
CA ALA A 100 -0.77 -25.26 -3.19
C ALA A 100 -1.64 -24.01 -2.95
N LEU A 101 -1.89 -23.19 -4.00
CA LEU A 101 -2.78 -22.04 -3.92
C LEU A 101 -4.24 -22.46 -3.73
N PHE A 102 -4.69 -23.51 -4.43
CA PHE A 102 -6.04 -24.06 -4.31
C PHE A 102 -6.29 -24.67 -2.93
N GLU A 103 -5.33 -25.43 -2.40
CA GLU A 103 -5.37 -25.98 -1.04
C GLU A 103 -5.44 -24.88 0.01
N ARG A 104 -4.64 -23.82 -0.13
CA ARG A 104 -4.64 -22.67 0.77
C ARG A 104 -5.98 -21.93 0.76
N GLN A 105 -6.62 -21.75 -0.40
CA GLN A 105 -7.97 -21.17 -0.47
C GLN A 105 -9.02 -22.04 0.22
N ASN A 106 -8.90 -23.36 0.09
CA ASN A 106 -9.86 -24.30 0.69
C ASN A 106 -9.68 -24.44 2.20
N GLN A 107 -8.47 -24.27 2.73
CA GLN A 107 -8.24 -24.18 4.18
C GLN A 107 -8.97 -23.00 4.81
N HIS A 108 -8.98 -21.83 4.15
CA HIS A 108 -9.72 -20.66 4.62
C HIS A 108 -11.25 -20.82 4.52
N ARG A 109 -11.75 -21.65 3.60
CA ARG A 109 -13.20 -21.91 3.43
C ARG A 109 -13.74 -22.98 4.39
N LYS A 110 -12.90 -23.90 4.89
CA LYS A 110 -13.27 -24.94 5.87
C LYS A 110 -13.26 -24.48 7.33
N ALA A 111 -12.75 -23.28 7.61
CA ALA A 111 -12.64 -22.71 8.96
C ALA A 111 -13.81 -21.76 9.33
N LEU A 112 -14.91 -21.81 8.57
CA LEU A 112 -16.17 -21.08 8.76
C LEU A 112 -17.31 -22.09 8.85
#